data_AF-A0A848K9H2-F1
#
_entry.id   AF-A0A848K9H2-F1
#
_cell.length_a   1.000
_cell.length_b   1.000
_cell.length_c   1.000
_cell.angle_alpha   90.00
_cell.angle_beta   90.00
_cell.angle_gamma   90.00
#
_symmetry.space_group_name_H-M   'P 1'
#
loop_
_entity.id
_entity.type
_entity.pdbx_description
1 polymer ?
#
loop_
_entity_poly.entity_id
_entity_poly.type
_entity_poly.pdbx_seq_one_letter_code
_entity_poly.pdbx_strand_id
1 'polypeptide(L)'
;MNEMNELLKGVRQVLLNVWDPIGIRDVPDAQDEYDDYLIPVLQALRNGAEVPELSALLIRIVEEQIGLSADAGQSRQAAEQLYALVRR
;
A
#
# COMPACT_ATOMS: atom_id res chain seq x y z
N MET A 1 22.97 2.38 -3.05
CA MET A 1 21.72 2.19 -2.29
C MET A 1 20.96 1.06 -2.97
N ASN A 2 20.49 0.06 -2.24
CA ASN A 2 19.94 -1.18 -2.82
C ASN A 2 18.53 -0.90 -3.40
N GLU A 3 18.25 -1.29 -4.64
CA GLU A 3 16.98 -1.02 -5.35
C GLU A 3 15.75 -1.51 -4.55
N MET A 4 15.89 -2.66 -3.89
CA MET A 4 14.87 -3.21 -2.99
C MET A 4 14.53 -2.28 -1.81
N ASN A 5 15.53 -1.59 -1.26
CA ASN A 5 15.29 -0.69 -0.13
C ASN A 5 14.53 0.57 -0.56
N GLU A 6 14.76 1.05 -1.78
CA GLU A 6 14.03 2.21 -2.32
C GLU A 6 12.59 1.85 -2.68
N LEU A 7 12.36 0.65 -3.24
CA LEU A 7 11.00 0.16 -3.47
C LEU A 7 10.23 -0.01 -2.16
N LEU A 8 10.84 -0.64 -1.14
CA LEU A 8 10.24 -0.82 0.19
C LEU A 8 9.82 0.52 0.80
N LYS A 9 10.72 1.52 0.78
CA LYS A 9 10.42 2.88 1.26
C LYS A 9 9.27 3.52 0.48
N GLY A 10 9.28 3.38 -0.85
CA GLY A 10 8.22 3.91 -1.71
C GLY A 10 6.86 3.30 -1.37
N VAL A 11 6.79 1.97 -1.21
CA VAL A 11 5.57 1.27 -0.83
C VAL A 11 5.08 1.75 0.53
N ARG A 12 5.96 1.79 1.55
CA ARG A 12 5.62 2.27 2.89
C ARG A 12 5.03 3.68 2.84
N GLN A 13 5.63 4.56 2.05
CA GLN A 13 5.16 5.94 1.94
C GLN A 13 3.77 6.04 1.33
N VAL A 14 3.47 5.23 0.31
CA VAL A 14 2.15 5.20 -0.32
C VAL A 14 1.09 4.65 0.64
N LEU A 15 1.40 3.57 1.37
CA LEU A 15 0.47 3.02 2.35
C LEU A 15 0.12 4.04 3.43
N LEU A 16 1.12 4.75 3.95
CA LEU A 16 0.94 5.71 5.05
C LEU A 16 0.32 7.05 4.61
N ASN A 17 0.65 7.58 3.42
CA ASN A 17 0.20 8.93 3.04
C ASN A 17 -1.03 8.96 2.14
N VAL A 18 -1.34 7.84 1.47
CA VAL A 18 -2.39 7.78 0.44
C VAL A 18 -3.46 6.79 0.84
N TRP A 19 -3.06 5.57 1.19
CA TRP A 19 -4.02 4.51 1.49
C TRP A 19 -4.64 4.64 2.88
N ASP A 20 -3.83 4.85 3.93
CA ASP A 20 -4.20 5.17 5.33
C ASP A 20 -5.68 4.97 5.73
N PRO A 21 -6.19 3.73 5.74
CA PRO A 21 -7.59 3.46 6.05
C PRO A 21 -7.94 3.68 7.53
N ILE A 22 -6.93 3.77 8.41
CA ILE A 22 -7.12 3.97 9.86
C ILE A 22 -7.03 5.47 10.21
N GLY A 23 -6.33 6.27 9.40
CA GLY A 23 -6.18 7.71 9.62
C GLY A 23 -5.03 8.04 10.57
N ILE A 24 -3.94 7.27 10.51
CA ILE A 24 -2.79 7.35 11.43
C ILE A 24 -1.59 8.08 10.85
N ARG A 25 -1.67 8.60 9.62
CA ARG A 25 -0.57 9.35 8.97
C ARG A 25 0.07 10.43 9.83
N ASP A 26 -0.71 11.12 10.66
CA ASP A 26 -0.26 12.26 11.47
C ASP A 26 0.01 11.84 12.94
N VAL A 27 0.03 10.53 13.23
CA VAL A 27 0.32 9.94 14.55
C VAL A 27 1.77 9.41 14.55
N PRO A 28 2.73 10.11 15.19
CA PRO A 28 4.16 9.77 15.10
C PRO A 28 4.50 8.37 15.62
N ASP A 29 3.77 7.90 16.63
CA ASP A 29 4.02 6.61 17.29
C ASP A 29 3.36 5.41 16.56
N ALA A 30 2.64 5.65 15.45
CA ALA A 30 1.91 4.63 14.69
C ALA A 30 2.39 4.49 13.23
N GLN A 31 3.53 5.07 12.87
CA GLN A 31 4.03 5.13 11.48
C GLN A 31 4.46 3.75 10.91
N ASP A 32 4.43 2.70 11.72
CA ASP A 32 4.72 1.31 11.41
C ASP A 32 3.48 0.40 11.37
N GLU A 33 2.28 0.92 11.66
CA GLU A 33 1.03 0.13 11.67
C GLU A 33 0.76 -0.60 10.35
N TYR A 34 1.27 -0.07 9.22
CA TYR A 34 1.11 -0.67 7.89
C TYR A 34 2.28 -1.55 7.45
N ASP A 35 3.29 -1.77 8.30
CA ASP A 35 4.50 -2.52 7.94
C ASP A 35 4.19 -3.99 7.60
N ASP A 36 3.18 -4.59 8.23
CA ASP A 36 2.72 -5.95 7.97
C ASP A 36 2.18 -6.13 6.53
N TYR A 37 1.73 -5.06 5.90
CA TYR A 37 1.18 -5.07 4.54
C TYR A 37 2.23 -4.78 3.46
N LEU A 38 3.46 -4.45 3.85
CA LEU A 38 4.55 -4.19 2.89
C LEU A 38 4.90 -5.44 2.07
N ILE A 39 4.98 -6.60 2.72
CA ILE A 39 5.37 -7.85 2.04
C ILE A 39 4.34 -8.27 0.99
N PRO A 40 3.03 -8.36 1.28
CA PRO A 40 2.01 -8.67 0.28
C PRO A 40 2.04 -7.71 -0.92
N VAL A 41 2.16 -6.41 -0.68
CA VAL A 41 2.18 -5.39 -1.74
C VAL A 41 3.45 -5.51 -2.60
N LEU A 42 4.61 -5.71 -1.98
CA LEU A 42 5.86 -5.94 -2.70
C LEU A 42 5.80 -7.22 -3.55
N GLN A 43 5.20 -8.29 -3.03
CA GLN A 43 5.02 -9.53 -3.79
C GLN A 43 4.09 -9.30 -5.00
N ALA A 44 2.98 -8.59 -4.82
CA ALA A 44 2.09 -8.24 -5.92
C ALA A 44 2.82 -7.43 -7.01
N LEU A 45 3.58 -6.40 -6.62
CA LEU A 45 4.38 -5.60 -7.55
C LEU A 45 5.43 -6.43 -8.30
N ARG A 46 6.14 -7.31 -7.59
CA ARG A 46 7.15 -8.20 -8.20
C ARG A 46 6.54 -9.23 -9.16
N ASN A 47 5.29 -9.61 -8.93
CA ASN A 47 4.54 -10.52 -9.80
C ASN A 47 3.90 -9.80 -10.99
N GLY A 48 4.12 -8.49 -11.15
CA GLY A 48 3.59 -7.71 -12.27
C GLY A 48 2.14 -7.30 -12.11
N ALA A 49 1.62 -7.23 -10.88
CA ALA A 49 0.25 -6.83 -10.64
C ALA A 49 -0.06 -5.44 -11.23
N GLU A 50 -1.19 -5.35 -11.93
CA GLU A 50 -1.70 -4.09 -12.47
C GLU A 50 -2.54 -3.33 -11.43
N VAL A 51 -2.87 -2.07 -11.74
CA VAL A 51 -3.66 -1.19 -10.85
C VAL A 51 -4.95 -1.85 -10.32
N PRO A 52 -5.78 -2.56 -11.12
CA PRO A 52 -6.98 -3.20 -10.61
C PRO A 52 -6.68 -4.29 -9.56
N GLU A 53 -5.61 -5.05 -9.74
CA GLU A 53 -5.20 -6.14 -8.84
C GLU A 53 -4.63 -5.58 -7.53
N LEU A 54 -3.81 -4.54 -7.63
CA LEU A 54 -3.31 -3.81 -6.46
C LEU A 54 -4.44 -3.15 -5.67
N SER A 55 -5.42 -2.54 -6.35
CA SER A 55 -6.59 -1.95 -5.71
C SER A 55 -7.43 -3.00 -5.00
N ALA A 56 -7.63 -4.16 -5.64
CA ALA A 56 -8.37 -5.27 -5.04
C ALA A 56 -7.63 -5.85 -3.82
N LEU A 57 -6.31 -5.97 -3.88
CA LEU A 57 -5.48 -6.38 -2.74
C LEU A 57 -5.67 -5.42 -1.55
N LEU A 58 -5.56 -4.11 -1.79
CA LEU A 58 -5.72 -3.11 -0.74
C LEU A 58 -7.11 -3.14 -0.11
N ILE A 59 -8.17 -3.22 -0.92
CA ILE A 59 -9.55 -3.37 -0.43
C ILE A 59 -9.68 -4.60 0.46
N ARG A 60 -9.18 -5.75 0.01
CA ARG A 60 -9.22 -6.99 0.79
C ARG A 60 -8.47 -6.88 2.10
N ILE A 61 -7.33 -6.19 2.15
CA ILE A 61 -6.62 -5.96 3.41
C ILE A 61 -7.49 -5.14 4.37
N VAL A 62 -8.11 -4.05 3.90
CA VAL A 62 -8.99 -3.24 4.75
C VAL A 62 -10.15 -4.06 5.31
N GLU A 63 -10.82 -4.83 4.46
CA GLU A 63 -12.04 -5.55 4.83
C GLU A 63 -11.76 -6.83 5.63
N GLU A 64 -10.76 -7.62 5.24
CA GLU A 64 -10.50 -8.95 5.79
C GLU A 64 -9.49 -8.93 6.96
N GLN A 65 -8.54 -7.99 6.97
CA GLN A 65 -7.45 -7.95 7.96
C GLN A 65 -7.62 -6.82 8.96
N ILE A 66 -7.94 -5.61 8.50
CA ILE A 66 -8.18 -4.44 9.38
C ILE A 66 -9.60 -4.48 9.96
N GLY A 67 -10.57 -5.00 9.21
CA GLY A 67 -11.96 -5.10 9.64
C GLY A 67 -12.76 -3.80 9.50
N LEU A 68 -12.39 -2.94 8.55
CA LEU A 68 -13.10 -1.70 8.21
C LEU A 68 -13.78 -1.83 6.84
N SER A 69 -14.66 -0.88 6.51
CA SER A 69 -15.18 -0.77 5.14
C SER A 69 -14.17 -0.02 4.28
N ALA A 70 -13.74 -0.63 3.18
CA ALA A 70 -12.76 -0.01 2.28
C ALA A 70 -13.35 1.18 1.52
N ASP A 71 -12.56 2.25 1.38
CA ASP A 71 -12.78 3.25 0.34
C ASP A 71 -12.12 2.76 -0.96
N ALA A 72 -12.96 2.38 -1.94
CA ALA A 72 -12.50 1.89 -3.23
C ALA A 72 -11.76 2.97 -4.06
N GLY A 73 -12.12 4.25 -3.90
CA GLY A 73 -11.45 5.36 -4.56
C GLY A 73 -10.05 5.59 -3.99
N GLN A 74 -9.93 5.61 -2.67
CA GLN A 74 -8.64 5.71 -1.97
C GLN A 74 -7.74 4.53 -2.29
N SER A 75 -8.27 3.30 -2.24
CA SER A 75 -7.52 2.08 -2.56
C SER A 75 -7.03 2.09 -4.01
N ARG A 76 -7.85 2.57 -4.95
CA ARG A 76 -7.44 2.73 -6.35
C ARG A 76 -6.34 3.79 -6.49
N GLN A 77 -6.48 4.95 -5.83
CA GLN A 77 -5.47 6.00 -5.89
C GLN A 77 -4.11 5.53 -5.36
N ALA A 78 -4.12 4.78 -4.25
CA ALA A 78 -2.91 4.16 -3.72
C ALA A 78 -2.33 3.13 -4.70
N ALA A 79 -3.17 2.28 -5.30
CA ALA A 79 -2.75 1.32 -6.32
C ALA A 79 -2.07 1.95 -7.54
N GLU A 80 -2.59 3.09 -8.03
CA GLU A 80 -1.98 3.86 -9.13
C GLU A 80 -0.57 4.36 -8.76
N GLN A 81 -0.38 4.85 -7.54
CA GLN A 81 0.94 5.28 -7.07
C GLN A 81 1.90 4.11 -6.85
N LEU A 82 1.43 2.99 -6.30
CA LEU A 82 2.22 1.76 -6.14
C LEU A 82 2.71 1.25 -7.51
N TYR A 83 1.81 1.19 -8.49
CA TYR A 83 2.13 0.76 -9.85
C TYR A 83 3.19 1.67 -10.50
N ALA A 84 3.11 2.98 -10.29
CA ALA A 84 4.10 3.93 -10.79
C ALA A 84 5.52 3.72 -10.19
N LEU A 85 5.65 3.08 -9.03
CA LEU A 85 6.98 2.80 -8.43
C LEU A 85 7.81 1.85 -9.29
N VAL A 86 7.18 0.91 -10.00
CA VAL A 86 7.85 -0.15 -10.78
C VAL A 86 7.83 0.09 -12.29
N ARG A 87 7.25 1.20 -12.74
CA ARG A 87 7.15 1.60 -14.16
C ARG A 87 8.18 2.64 -14.58
N ARG A 88 9.22 2.83 -13.76
CA ARG A 88 10.27 3.83 -13.95
C ARG A 88 11.29 3.40 -15.01
#